data_AF-A0A8J3WWV0-F1
#
_entry.id   AF-A0A8J3WWV0-F1
#
_cell.length_a   1.000
_cell.length_b   1.000
_cell.length_c   1.000
_cell.angle_alpha   90.00
_cell.angle_beta   90.00
_cell.angle_gamma   90.00
#
_symmetry.space_group_name_H-M   'P 1'
#
loop_
_entity.id
_entity.type
_entity.pdbx_description
1 polymer ?
#
loop_
_entity_poly.entity_id
_entity_poly.type
_entity_poly.pdbx_seq_one_letter_code
_entity_poly.pdbx_strand_id
1 'polypeptide(L)'
;MTADNEGWSFASAREPARFAAAEHRRSPEAEHALGADQATLCGIPEAQLDIHRHLFRTDDPRACPRCRQRAAAAPSVACAQERLHDKVLTAAPGALRTWLLNVLRDGAEIGIWISGPADRIAIHAHADRITDGAETVKNLLATHDRIGIARVVQPFGEFIVLLPEHTGPIIAWTTR
;
A
#
# COMPACT_ATOMS: atom_id res chain seq x y z
N MET A 1 13.69 -18.21 -13.41
CA MET A 1 14.60 -17.06 -13.38
C MET A 1 13.78 -15.82 -13.10
N THR A 2 13.66 -15.45 -11.83
CA THR A 2 13.42 -14.05 -11.48
C THR A 2 14.62 -13.28 -12.03
N ALA A 3 14.39 -12.17 -12.75
CA ALA A 3 15.50 -11.29 -13.11
C ALA A 3 16.21 -10.92 -11.81
N ASP A 4 17.52 -11.16 -11.74
CA ASP A 4 18.32 -10.66 -10.62
C ASP A 4 18.12 -9.15 -10.61
N ASN A 5 17.40 -8.68 -9.59
CA ASN A 5 17.04 -7.28 -9.44
C ASN A 5 18.26 -6.60 -8.81
N GLU A 6 19.36 -6.56 -9.56
CA GLU A 6 20.67 -6.15 -9.08
C GLU A 6 20.60 -4.72 -8.49
N GLY A 7 20.97 -4.55 -7.23
CA GLY A 7 20.83 -3.28 -6.49
C GLY A 7 19.46 -3.06 -5.80
N TRP A 8 18.54 -4.02 -5.90
CA TRP A 8 17.28 -3.97 -5.17
C TRP A 8 17.47 -4.19 -3.66
N SER A 9 16.78 -3.36 -2.89
CA SER A 9 16.54 -3.51 -1.46
C SER A 9 15.33 -2.64 -1.10
N PHE A 10 14.74 -2.84 0.07
CA PHE A 10 13.71 -1.90 0.56
C PHE A 10 14.24 -0.47 0.63
N ALA A 11 15.49 -0.27 1.06
CA ALA A 11 16.10 1.05 1.17
C ALA A 11 16.22 1.74 -0.20
N SER A 12 16.66 1.03 -1.24
CA SER A 12 16.78 1.59 -2.60
C SER A 12 15.43 1.76 -3.30
N ALA A 13 14.39 1.03 -2.87
CA ALA A 13 13.05 1.09 -3.42
C ALA A 13 12.11 2.09 -2.74
N ARG A 14 12.54 2.77 -1.65
CA ARG A 14 11.66 3.69 -0.91
C ARG A 14 11.09 4.78 -1.80
N GLU A 15 9.84 5.11 -1.55
CA GLU A 15 9.08 6.05 -2.36
C GLU A 15 9.17 7.46 -1.75
N PRO A 16 9.13 8.52 -2.57
CA PRO A 16 8.96 9.88 -2.05
C PRO A 16 7.70 9.99 -1.20
N ALA A 17 7.76 10.75 -0.10
CA ALA A 17 6.57 11.04 0.69
C ALA A 17 5.50 11.73 -0.17
N ARG A 18 4.25 11.33 0.02
CA ARG A 18 3.09 11.85 -0.72
C ARG A 18 2.16 12.54 0.26
N PHE A 19 1.62 13.67 -0.17
CA PHE A 19 0.74 14.51 0.64
C PHE A 19 -0.55 14.76 -0.14
N ALA A 20 -1.68 14.88 0.55
CA ALA A 20 -2.91 15.31 -0.10
C ALA A 20 -2.77 16.79 -0.50
N ALA A 21 -3.31 17.15 -1.66
CA ALA A 21 -3.44 18.54 -2.05
C ALA A 21 -4.59 19.19 -1.28
N ALA A 22 -4.39 20.42 -0.84
CA ALA A 22 -5.41 21.21 -0.17
C ALA A 22 -5.27 22.70 -0.51
N GLU A 23 -6.37 23.43 -0.60
CA GLU A 23 -6.39 24.88 -0.81
C GLU A 23 -7.02 25.56 0.40
N HIS A 24 -6.64 26.80 0.67
CA HIS A 24 -7.24 27.57 1.76
C HIS A 24 -8.63 28.05 1.36
N ARG A 25 -9.65 27.76 2.19
CA ARG A 25 -11.07 28.05 1.90
C ARG A 25 -11.38 29.49 1.50
N ARG A 26 -10.65 30.44 2.10
CA ARG A 26 -10.88 31.88 1.89
C ARG A 26 -9.95 32.50 0.84
N SER A 27 -8.96 31.73 0.36
CA SER A 27 -7.95 32.23 -0.59
C SER A 27 -7.32 31.06 -1.37
N PRO A 28 -8.03 30.49 -2.36
CA PRO A 28 -7.59 29.30 -3.10
C PRO A 28 -6.58 29.63 -4.22
N GLU A 29 -5.54 30.40 -3.88
CA GLU A 29 -4.54 30.85 -4.84
C GLU A 29 -3.35 29.89 -4.95
N ALA A 30 -3.07 29.17 -3.86
CA ALA A 30 -1.98 28.22 -3.76
C ALA A 30 -2.45 26.88 -3.23
N GLU A 31 -1.91 25.81 -3.81
CA GLU A 31 -2.07 24.46 -3.32
C GLU A 31 -1.06 24.19 -2.22
N HIS A 32 -1.50 23.51 -1.17
CA HIS A 32 -0.74 23.17 0.01
C HIS A 32 -0.70 21.65 0.19
N ALA A 33 0.43 21.16 0.72
CA ALA A 33 0.59 19.77 1.09
C ALA A 33 0.00 19.55 2.49
N LEU A 34 -1.06 18.74 2.62
CA LEU A 34 -1.60 18.34 3.92
C LEU A 34 -0.67 17.32 4.59
N GLY A 35 -0.15 17.66 5.77
CA GLY A 35 0.70 16.80 6.61
C GLY A 35 -0.12 15.93 7.57
N ALA A 36 0.58 15.13 8.38
CA ALA A 36 -0.05 14.21 9.33
C ALA A 36 -0.70 14.90 10.55
N ASP A 37 -0.22 16.10 10.92
CA ASP A 37 -0.63 16.81 12.14
C ASP A 37 -1.90 17.67 11.96
N GLN A 38 -2.84 17.23 11.13
CA GLN A 38 -4.06 17.98 10.79
C GLN A 38 -3.78 19.43 10.35
N ALA A 39 -2.68 19.62 9.65
CA ALA A 39 -2.24 20.92 9.15
C ALA A 39 -1.41 20.72 7.89
N THR A 40 -1.35 21.75 7.05
CA THR A 40 -0.43 21.75 5.91
C THR A 40 1.02 21.78 6.39
N LEU A 41 1.94 21.34 5.53
CA LEU A 41 3.36 21.44 5.80
C LEU A 41 3.81 22.89 6.04
N CYS A 42 3.07 23.91 5.60
CA CYS A 42 3.38 25.31 5.90
C CYS A 42 2.64 25.88 7.12
N GLY A 43 1.86 25.06 7.85
CA GLY A 43 1.24 25.41 9.13
C GLY A 43 -0.21 25.89 9.07
N ILE A 44 -0.92 25.68 7.96
CA ILE A 44 -2.35 26.03 7.87
C ILE A 44 -3.17 24.89 8.48
N PRO A 45 -4.02 25.13 9.50
CA PRO A 45 -4.85 24.08 10.10
C PRO A 45 -5.86 23.50 9.11
N GLU A 46 -6.10 22.20 9.18
CA GLU A 46 -7.02 21.46 8.30
C GLU A 46 -8.44 22.05 8.31
N ALA A 47 -8.89 22.57 9.45
CA ALA A 47 -10.20 23.24 9.59
C ALA A 47 -10.40 24.43 8.64
N GLN A 48 -9.31 25.00 8.08
CA GLN A 48 -9.33 26.14 7.16
C GLN A 48 -9.17 25.73 5.69
N LEU A 49 -9.11 24.42 5.41
CA LEU A 49 -8.76 23.90 4.09
C LEU A 49 -9.94 23.22 3.40
N ASP A 50 -9.93 23.27 2.08
CA ASP A 50 -10.63 22.33 1.22
C ASP A 50 -9.63 21.30 0.69
N ILE A 51 -9.87 20.02 1.00
CA ILE A 51 -8.95 18.92 0.68
C ILE A 51 -9.36 18.30 -0.65
N HIS A 52 -8.42 18.18 -1.57
CA HIS A 52 -8.63 17.59 -2.88
C HIS A 52 -8.38 16.07 -2.89
N ARG A 53 -8.97 15.37 -3.86
CA ARG A 53 -8.83 13.92 -4.05
C ARG A 53 -7.59 13.52 -4.85
N HIS A 54 -6.69 14.44 -5.12
CA HIS A 54 -5.41 14.16 -5.76
C HIS A 54 -4.25 14.52 -4.83
N LEU A 55 -3.06 14.06 -5.22
CA LEU A 55 -1.83 14.34 -4.48
C LEU A 55 -1.34 15.76 -4.75
N PHE A 56 -0.67 16.33 -3.76
CA PHE A 56 0.08 17.57 -3.89
C PHE A 56 1.23 17.37 -4.87
N ARG A 57 1.34 18.29 -5.83
CA ARG A 57 2.35 18.26 -6.88
C ARG A 57 3.42 19.31 -6.62
N THR A 58 4.62 18.87 -6.29
CA THR A 58 5.75 19.79 -6.01
C THR A 58 6.16 20.60 -7.24
N ASP A 59 5.90 20.09 -8.44
CA ASP A 59 6.18 20.71 -9.73
C ASP A 59 5.08 21.69 -10.21
N ASP A 60 3.93 21.74 -9.53
CA ASP A 60 2.83 22.63 -9.92
C ASP A 60 3.19 24.11 -9.67
N PRO A 61 2.94 25.02 -10.63
CA PRO A 61 3.17 26.46 -10.43
C PRO A 61 2.38 27.08 -9.26
N ARG A 62 1.21 26.52 -8.93
CA ARG A 62 0.37 26.95 -7.80
C ARG A 62 0.82 26.33 -6.48
N ALA A 63 1.79 25.42 -6.48
CA ALA A 63 2.30 24.82 -5.25
C ALA A 63 2.92 25.87 -4.34
N CYS A 64 2.42 25.94 -3.10
CA CYS A 64 2.99 26.80 -2.06
C CYS A 64 4.50 26.54 -1.92
N PRO A 65 5.38 27.56 -2.06
CA PRO A 65 6.83 27.35 -2.06
C PRO A 65 7.37 26.68 -0.79
N ARG A 66 6.78 26.99 0.37
CA ARG A 66 7.13 26.33 1.64
C ARG A 66 6.72 24.86 1.66
N CYS A 67 5.55 24.53 1.14
CA CYS A 67 5.10 23.14 1.02
C CYS A 67 5.98 22.37 0.03
N ARG A 68 6.34 22.96 -1.11
CA ARG A 68 7.27 22.37 -2.09
C ARG A 68 8.60 21.99 -1.44
N GLN A 69 9.23 22.92 -0.72
CA GLN A 69 10.50 22.67 -0.05
C GLN A 69 10.39 21.57 1.02
N ARG A 70 9.37 21.63 1.88
CA ARG A 70 9.17 20.66 2.96
C ARG A 70 8.79 19.27 2.44
N ALA A 71 7.99 19.19 1.38
CA ALA A 71 7.64 17.93 0.74
C ALA A 71 8.87 17.28 0.07
N ALA A 72 9.72 18.07 -0.59
CA ALA A 72 10.96 17.57 -1.19
C ALA A 72 12.00 17.10 -0.15
N ALA A 73 12.02 17.74 1.02
CA ALA A 73 12.88 17.36 2.14
C ALA A 73 12.27 16.28 3.06
N ALA A 74 11.03 15.86 2.82
CA ALA A 74 10.37 14.87 3.65
C ALA A 74 11.08 13.51 3.51
N PRO A 75 11.24 12.75 4.62
CA PRO A 75 11.79 11.41 4.55
C PRO A 75 11.01 10.53 3.58
N SER A 76 11.72 9.69 2.82
CA SER A 76 11.07 8.69 1.98
C SER A 76 10.29 7.69 2.83
N VAL A 77 9.24 7.12 2.24
CA VAL A 77 8.36 6.17 2.89
C VAL A 77 8.61 4.76 2.35
N ALA A 78 8.24 3.76 3.14
CA ALA A 78 8.32 2.37 2.75
C ALA A 78 7.54 2.11 1.46
N CYS A 79 8.19 1.42 0.51
CA CYS A 79 7.55 1.01 -0.74
C CYS A 79 6.44 -0.03 -0.49
N ALA A 80 5.66 -0.35 -1.51
CA ALA A 80 4.61 -1.36 -1.39
C ALA A 80 5.15 -2.72 -0.87
N GLN A 81 6.31 -3.17 -1.33
CA GLN A 81 6.92 -4.43 -0.91
C GLN A 81 7.32 -4.41 0.57
N GLU A 82 7.97 -3.34 1.04
CA GLU A 82 8.35 -3.15 2.44
C GLU A 82 7.10 -3.11 3.33
N ARG A 83 6.07 -2.35 2.94
CA ARG A 83 4.80 -2.27 3.70
C ARG A 83 4.05 -3.60 3.76
N LEU A 84 4.06 -4.39 2.68
CA LEU A 84 3.41 -5.71 2.68
C LEU A 84 4.23 -6.71 3.50
N HIS A 85 5.56 -6.65 3.40
CA HIS A 85 6.48 -7.47 4.18
C HIS A 85 6.25 -7.28 5.69
N ASP A 86 6.19 -6.03 6.15
CA ASP A 86 5.92 -5.69 7.56
C ASP A 86 4.58 -6.24 8.04
N LYS A 87 3.54 -6.16 7.20
CA LYS A 87 2.23 -6.76 7.55
C LYS A 87 2.34 -8.27 7.68
N VAL A 88 2.99 -8.95 6.72
CA VAL A 88 3.17 -10.41 6.69
C VAL A 88 3.98 -10.93 7.89
N LEU A 89 4.84 -10.11 8.50
CA LEU A 89 5.53 -10.49 9.74
C LEU A 89 4.56 -10.86 10.87
N THR A 90 3.36 -10.28 10.90
CA THR A 90 2.32 -10.56 11.92
C THR A 90 1.47 -11.80 11.60
N ALA A 91 1.63 -12.40 10.43
CA ALA A 91 0.93 -13.62 10.06
C ALA A 91 1.43 -14.83 10.88
N ALA A 92 0.60 -15.86 10.99
CA ALA A 92 0.98 -17.11 11.64
C ALA A 92 2.26 -17.69 10.99
N PRO A 93 3.23 -18.21 11.78
CA PRO A 93 4.42 -18.86 11.24
C PRO A 93 4.07 -20.04 10.33
N GLY A 94 4.76 -20.16 9.20
CA GLY A 94 4.54 -21.23 8.24
C GLY A 94 5.42 -21.11 6.99
N ALA A 95 5.47 -22.16 6.18
CA ALA A 95 6.31 -22.22 4.98
C ALA A 95 5.93 -21.12 3.96
N LEU A 96 4.63 -20.91 3.71
CA LEU A 96 4.13 -19.85 2.82
C LEU A 96 4.54 -18.46 3.30
N ARG A 97 4.47 -18.20 4.62
CA ARG A 97 4.92 -16.93 5.20
C ARG A 97 6.40 -16.70 4.95
N THR A 98 7.24 -17.68 5.25
CA THR A 98 8.69 -17.58 5.05
C THR A 98 9.03 -17.35 3.58
N TRP A 99 8.37 -18.08 2.67
CA TRP A 99 8.60 -17.92 1.24
C TRP A 99 8.16 -16.55 0.74
N LEU A 100 6.97 -16.08 1.13
CA LEU A 100 6.47 -14.75 0.78
C LEU A 100 7.40 -13.63 1.28
N LEU A 101 7.88 -13.71 2.52
CA LEU A 101 8.80 -12.73 3.09
C LEU A 101 10.12 -12.65 2.30
N ASN A 102 10.61 -13.79 1.79
CA ASN A 102 11.83 -13.81 0.99
C ASN A 102 11.59 -13.18 -0.38
N VAL A 103 10.54 -13.56 -1.11
CA VAL A 103 10.29 -12.98 -2.44
C VAL A 103 9.99 -11.48 -2.37
N LEU A 104 9.37 -10.98 -1.30
CA LEU A 104 9.17 -9.54 -1.10
C LEU A 104 10.50 -8.80 -0.88
N ARG A 105 11.44 -9.39 -0.13
CA ARG A 105 12.79 -8.84 0.03
C ARG A 105 13.53 -8.79 -1.30
N ASP A 106 13.30 -9.77 -2.15
CA ASP A 106 13.89 -9.86 -3.50
C ASP A 106 13.17 -8.96 -4.53
N GLY A 107 12.14 -8.23 -4.11
CA GLY A 107 11.48 -7.23 -4.94
C GLY A 107 10.38 -7.77 -5.83
N ALA A 108 9.72 -8.85 -5.41
CA ALA A 108 8.57 -9.39 -6.11
C ALA A 108 7.52 -8.31 -6.42
N GLU A 109 6.94 -8.42 -7.62
CA GLU A 109 5.91 -7.52 -8.08
C GLU A 109 4.61 -7.72 -7.32
N ILE A 110 4.02 -6.63 -6.84
CA ILE A 110 2.67 -6.62 -6.27
C ILE A 110 1.71 -6.19 -7.39
N GLY A 111 1.03 -7.16 -8.01
CA GLY A 111 0.14 -6.91 -9.14
C GLY A 111 -1.17 -6.22 -8.75
N ILE A 112 -1.66 -6.45 -7.52
CA ILE A 112 -2.77 -5.69 -6.96
C ILE A 112 -2.56 -5.51 -5.46
N TRP A 113 -2.96 -4.34 -4.95
CA TRP A 113 -3.17 -4.14 -3.52
C TRP A 113 -4.32 -3.17 -3.30
N ILE A 114 -5.45 -3.70 -2.84
CA ILE A 114 -6.67 -2.93 -2.61
C ILE A 114 -7.30 -3.31 -1.27
N SER A 115 -8.22 -2.48 -0.78
CA SER A 115 -9.01 -2.78 0.42
C SER A 115 -10.43 -2.27 0.23
N GLY A 116 -11.40 -3.02 0.71
CA GLY A 116 -12.81 -2.72 0.46
C GLY A 116 -13.75 -3.75 1.06
N PRO A 117 -15.06 -3.64 0.74
CA PRO A 117 -16.04 -4.65 1.11
C PRO A 117 -15.62 -6.04 0.60
N ALA A 118 -15.70 -7.06 1.45
CA ALA A 118 -15.15 -8.39 1.14
C ALA A 118 -15.79 -9.04 -0.09
N ASP A 119 -17.10 -8.90 -0.25
CA ASP A 119 -17.89 -9.36 -1.40
C ASP A 119 -17.37 -8.77 -2.72
N ARG A 120 -16.99 -7.49 -2.73
CA ARG A 120 -16.49 -6.79 -3.92
C ARG A 120 -15.07 -7.16 -4.27
N ILE A 121 -14.22 -7.39 -3.27
CA ILE A 121 -12.80 -7.68 -3.53
C ILE A 121 -12.51 -9.17 -3.67
N ALA A 122 -13.43 -10.06 -3.26
CA ALA A 122 -13.29 -11.51 -3.40
C ALA A 122 -13.00 -11.96 -4.84
N ILE A 123 -13.51 -11.23 -5.84
CA ILE A 123 -13.20 -11.49 -7.26
C ILE A 123 -11.71 -11.46 -7.58
N HIS A 124 -10.93 -10.67 -6.82
CA HIS A 124 -9.49 -10.57 -6.98
C HIS A 124 -8.72 -11.66 -6.23
N ALA A 125 -9.38 -12.47 -5.39
CA ALA A 125 -8.75 -13.57 -4.68
C ALA A 125 -8.55 -14.81 -5.54
N HIS A 126 -9.25 -14.93 -6.67
CA HIS A 126 -9.23 -16.13 -7.53
C HIS A 126 -9.34 -17.41 -6.70
N ALA A 127 -10.31 -17.45 -5.76
CA ALA A 127 -10.42 -18.49 -4.75
C ALA A 127 -10.61 -19.90 -5.33
N ASP A 128 -11.07 -20.00 -6.58
CA ASP A 128 -11.19 -21.21 -7.39
C ASP A 128 -9.84 -21.81 -7.81
N ARG A 129 -8.76 -21.02 -7.81
CA ARG A 129 -7.41 -21.43 -8.26
C ARG A 129 -6.42 -21.65 -7.12
N ILE A 130 -6.85 -21.37 -5.89
CA ILE A 130 -6.01 -21.52 -4.71
C ILE A 130 -5.77 -23.00 -4.43
N THR A 131 -4.50 -23.39 -4.46
CA THR A 131 -4.05 -24.75 -4.20
C THR A 131 -3.64 -24.97 -2.74
N ASP A 132 -3.27 -23.90 -2.03
CA ASP A 132 -2.94 -23.93 -0.60
C ASP A 132 -3.62 -22.77 0.13
N GLY A 133 -4.36 -23.06 1.21
CA GLY A 133 -5.10 -22.09 2.01
C GLY A 133 -6.52 -21.76 1.52
N ALA A 134 -7.06 -22.50 0.55
CA ALA A 134 -8.34 -22.19 -0.10
C ALA A 134 -9.53 -22.08 0.87
N GLU A 135 -9.70 -23.05 1.76
CA GLU A 135 -10.82 -23.06 2.73
C GLU A 135 -10.71 -21.91 3.73
N THR A 136 -9.49 -21.62 4.21
CA THR A 136 -9.24 -20.49 5.11
C THR A 136 -9.59 -19.16 4.42
N VAL A 137 -9.23 -19.01 3.15
CA VAL A 137 -9.57 -17.84 2.33
C VAL A 137 -11.08 -17.69 2.17
N LYS A 138 -11.79 -18.76 1.77
CA LYS A 138 -13.25 -18.72 1.61
C LYS A 138 -13.95 -18.36 2.90
N ASN A 139 -13.57 -18.98 4.02
CA ASN A 139 -14.14 -18.69 5.33
C ASN A 139 -13.90 -17.24 5.75
N LEU A 140 -12.71 -16.71 5.51
CA LEU A 140 -12.38 -15.32 5.84
C LEU A 140 -13.22 -14.33 5.00
N LEU A 141 -13.31 -14.55 3.69
CA LEU A 141 -14.10 -13.71 2.79
C LEU A 141 -15.60 -13.76 3.11
N ALA A 142 -16.10 -14.88 3.63
CA ALA A 142 -17.51 -15.03 4.02
C ALA A 142 -17.84 -14.38 5.39
N THR A 143 -16.84 -14.09 6.22
CA THR A 143 -17.04 -13.68 7.63
C THR A 143 -16.70 -12.22 7.90
N HIS A 144 -16.02 -11.54 6.99
CA HIS A 144 -15.57 -10.16 7.19
C HIS A 144 -16.34 -9.20 6.29
N ASP A 145 -16.75 -8.06 6.84
CA ASP A 145 -17.40 -7.01 6.05
C ASP A 145 -16.40 -6.28 5.14
N ARG A 146 -15.16 -6.14 5.61
CA ARG A 146 -14.08 -5.44 4.90
C ARG A 146 -12.77 -6.17 5.04
N ILE A 147 -12.01 -6.18 3.96
CA ILE A 147 -10.70 -6.83 3.92
C ILE A 147 -9.77 -6.15 2.93
N GLY A 148 -8.46 -6.29 3.14
CA GLY A 148 -7.45 -5.96 2.15
C GLY A 148 -7.03 -7.22 1.39
N ILE A 149 -6.68 -7.07 0.12
CA ILE A 149 -6.07 -8.13 -0.66
C ILE A 149 -4.83 -7.60 -1.38
N ALA A 150 -3.75 -8.36 -1.31
CA ALA A 150 -2.57 -8.16 -2.14
C ALA A 150 -2.25 -9.43 -2.93
N ARG A 151 -1.88 -9.26 -4.20
CA ARG A 151 -1.35 -10.37 -5.03
C ARG A 151 0.10 -10.13 -5.33
N VAL A 152 0.93 -11.11 -5.00
CA VAL A 152 2.36 -11.08 -5.27
C VAL A 152 2.67 -12.07 -6.38
N VAL A 153 3.06 -11.55 -7.54
CA VAL A 153 3.23 -12.33 -8.76
C VAL A 153 4.56 -13.06 -8.72
N GLN A 154 4.55 -14.34 -9.08
CA GLN A 154 5.74 -15.17 -9.23
C GLN A 154 5.72 -15.88 -10.59
N PRO A 155 6.86 -16.40 -11.07
CA PRO A 155 6.92 -17.08 -12.37
C PRO A 155 5.96 -18.28 -12.50
N PHE A 156 5.73 -19.01 -11.42
CA PHE A 156 4.98 -20.28 -11.41
C PHE A 156 3.61 -20.21 -10.71
N GLY A 157 3.19 -19.01 -10.31
CA GLY A 157 1.99 -18.84 -9.50
C GLY A 157 1.98 -17.50 -8.81
N GLU A 158 1.14 -17.35 -7.81
CA GLU A 158 0.98 -16.10 -7.10
C GLU A 158 0.62 -16.34 -5.64
N PHE A 159 1.08 -15.45 -4.78
CA PHE A 159 0.56 -15.38 -3.42
C PHE A 159 -0.70 -14.53 -3.40
N ILE A 160 -1.71 -15.03 -2.69
CA ILE A 160 -2.90 -14.27 -2.30
C ILE A 160 -2.74 -13.95 -0.82
N VAL A 161 -2.62 -12.66 -0.49
CA VAL A 161 -2.48 -12.18 0.89
C VAL A 161 -3.74 -11.44 1.27
N LEU A 162 -4.48 -12.00 2.22
CA LEU A 162 -5.66 -11.37 2.80
C LEU A 162 -5.28 -10.63 4.08
N LEU A 163 -5.72 -9.39 4.19
CA LEU A 163 -5.36 -8.44 5.24
C LEU A 163 -6.64 -7.98 5.96
N PRO A 164 -7.19 -8.80 6.86
CA PRO A 164 -8.32 -8.40 7.71
C PRO A 164 -7.92 -7.26 8.66
N GLU A 165 -8.87 -6.43 9.08
CA GLU A 165 -8.58 -5.23 9.89
C GLU A 165 -8.18 -5.55 11.34
N HIS A 166 -8.58 -6.71 11.87
CA HIS A 166 -8.46 -7.04 13.30
C HIS A 166 -7.72 -8.35 13.59
N THR A 167 -7.31 -9.09 12.56
CA THR A 167 -6.60 -10.35 12.72
C THR A 167 -5.32 -10.35 11.87
N GLY A 168 -4.42 -11.31 12.13
CA GLY A 168 -3.19 -11.44 11.36
C GLY A 168 -3.48 -11.77 9.89
N PRO A 169 -2.58 -11.43 8.95
CA PRO A 169 -2.74 -11.77 7.55
C PRO A 169 -2.87 -13.28 7.33
N ILE A 170 -3.66 -13.62 6.31
CA ILE A 170 -3.77 -14.98 5.80
C ILE A 170 -3.09 -15.03 4.44
N ILE A 171 -2.29 -16.07 4.24
CA ILE A 171 -1.47 -16.26 3.06
C ILE A 171 -1.93 -17.54 2.39
N ALA A 172 -2.22 -17.44 1.11
CA ALA A 172 -2.60 -18.55 0.26
C ALA A 172 -1.78 -18.53 -1.03
N TRP A 173 -1.76 -19.64 -1.73
CA TRP A 173 -1.00 -19.82 -2.97
C TRP A 173 -1.89 -20.34 -4.10
N THR A 174 -1.74 -19.77 -5.28
CA THR A 174 -2.33 -20.26 -6.53
C THR A 174 -1.21 -20.68 -7.47
N THR A 175 -1.34 -21.84 -8.10
CA THR A 175 -0.53 -22.19 -9.27
C THR A 175 -1.10 -21.51 -10.52
N ARG A 176 -0.27 -21.24 -11.52
CA ARG A 176 -0.74 -20.80 -12.84
C ARG A 176 -1.35 -21.93 -13.65
#